data_AF-A0A957YZF5-F1
#
_entry.id   AF-A0A957YZF5-F1
#
_cell.length_a   1.000
_cell.length_b   1.000
_cell.length_c   1.000
_cell.angle_alpha   90.00
_cell.angle_beta   90.00
_cell.angle_gamma   90.00
#
_symmetry.space_group_name_H-M   'P 1'
#
loop_
_entity.id
_entity.type
_entity.pdbx_description
1 polymer ?
#
loop_
_entity_poly.entity_id
_entity_poly.type
_entity_poly.pdbx_seq_one_letter_code
_entity_poly.pdbx_strand_id
1 'polypeptide(L)'
;RTRGALAALNSEAQPVERLLEFQVSSAGITRTERPPLPLELLADSAPNTWIARNWEGIVRLETAEFNGFLIVTDRFPETILAYVPMPSQP
;
A
#
# COMPACT_ATOMS: atom_id res chain seq x y z
N ARG A 1 -23.58 3.19 5.03
CA ARG A 1 -22.12 3.13 5.26
C ARG A 1 -21.61 4.56 5.33
N THR A 2 -21.28 5.04 6.53
CA THR A 2 -20.94 6.45 6.78
C THR A 2 -19.50 6.72 6.34
N ARG A 3 -19.31 7.14 5.09
CA ARG A 3 -18.14 7.95 4.67
C ARG A 3 -18.25 9.26 5.44
N GLY A 4 -17.60 9.40 6.60
CA GLY A 4 -17.72 10.64 7.36
C GLY A 4 -16.80 10.79 8.56
N ALA A 5 -16.44 9.70 9.24
CA ALA A 5 -15.65 9.83 10.47
C ALA A 5 -14.12 9.95 10.22
N LEU A 6 -13.60 9.47 9.10
CA LEU A 6 -12.15 9.50 8.80
C LEU A 6 -11.71 10.68 7.92
N ALA A 7 -12.64 11.34 7.22
CA ALA A 7 -12.32 12.52 6.40
C ALA A 7 -12.11 13.81 7.23
N ALA A 8 -12.42 13.77 8.53
CA ALA A 8 -12.36 14.93 9.43
C ALA A 8 -11.02 15.07 10.19
N LEU A 9 -10.06 14.15 9.99
CA LEU A 9 -8.72 14.27 10.57
C LEU A 9 -7.81 14.94 9.54
N ASN A 10 -7.68 16.26 9.65
CA ASN A 10 -6.75 17.13 8.92
C ASN A 10 -6.86 17.09 7.40
N SER A 11 -7.66 17.98 6.81
CA SER A 11 -7.70 18.24 5.36
C SER A 11 -6.36 18.69 4.75
N GLU A 12 -5.36 18.97 5.58
CA GLU A 12 -3.99 19.32 5.17
C GLU A 12 -2.98 18.17 5.30
N ALA A 13 -3.31 17.08 5.99
CA ALA A 13 -2.39 15.97 6.17
C ALA A 13 -2.46 15.02 4.98
N GLN A 14 -1.36 14.92 4.21
CA GLN A 14 -1.25 13.92 3.16
C GLN A 14 -1.28 12.50 3.78
N PRO A 15 -2.11 11.59 3.26
CA PRO A 15 -2.14 10.21 3.76
C PRO A 15 -0.79 9.52 3.48
N VAL A 16 -0.46 8.48 4.24
CA VAL A 16 0.75 7.69 4.02
C VAL A 16 0.37 6.29 3.56
N GLU A 17 0.87 5.88 2.39
CA GLU A 17 0.78 4.51 1.90
C GLU A 17 2.13 3.81 2.05
N ARG A 18 2.14 2.63 2.69
CA ARG A 18 3.35 1.82 2.85
C ARG A 18 3.02 0.36 3.12
N LEU A 19 3.86 -0.55 2.65
CA LEU A 19 3.80 -1.96 3.02
C LEU A 19 4.58 -2.19 4.32
N LEU A 20 3.94 -2.89 5.26
CA LEU A 20 4.55 -3.32 6.51
C LEU A 20 4.70 -4.84 6.48
N GLU A 21 5.90 -5.32 6.77
CA GLU A 21 6.14 -6.75 6.82
C GLU A 21 5.75 -7.33 8.19
N PHE A 22 5.02 -8.44 8.13
CA PHE A 22 4.67 -9.26 9.28
C PHE A 22 5.15 -10.68 9.04
N GLN A 23 5.43 -11.39 10.13
CA GLN A 23 5.72 -12.81 10.14
C GLN A 23 4.66 -13.55 10.95
N VAL A 24 4.34 -14.77 10.52
CA VAL A 24 3.47 -15.69 11.25
C VAL A 24 4.35 -16.73 11.93
N SER A 25 4.13 -16.94 13.22
CA SER A 25 4.84 -17.95 14.02
C SER A 25 3.87 -18.65 14.95
N SER A 26 4.36 -19.64 15.72
CA SER A 26 3.59 -20.26 16.81
C SER A 26 3.16 -19.26 17.90
N ALA A 27 3.87 -18.12 18.03
CA ALA A 27 3.53 -17.04 18.94
C ALA A 27 2.50 -16.05 18.36
N GLY A 28 2.05 -16.25 17.12
CA GLY A 28 1.11 -15.38 16.42
C GLY A 28 1.75 -14.53 15.32
N ILE A 29 1.08 -13.43 14.99
CA ILE A 29 1.48 -12.49 13.93
C ILE A 29 2.27 -11.35 14.56
N THR A 30 3.53 -11.16 14.15
CA THR A 30 4.40 -10.09 14.68
C THR A 30 4.96 -9.24 13.54
N ARG A 31 5.05 -7.92 13.75
CA ARG A 31 5.73 -7.02 12.79
C ARG A 31 7.23 -7.32 12.78
N THR A 32 7.84 -7.33 11.60
CA THR A 32 9.30 -7.51 11.48
C THR A 32 10.03 -6.18 11.61
N GLU A 33 11.36 -6.23 11.78
CA GLU A 33 12.22 -5.04 11.83
C GLU A 33 12.54 -4.48 10.43
N ARG A 34 12.01 -5.07 9.35
CA ARG A 34 12.24 -4.53 8.02
C ARG A 34 11.61 -3.14 7.89
N PRO A 35 12.35 -2.16 7.31
CA PRO A 35 11.79 -0.85 7.04
C PRO A 35 10.49 -0.96 6.22
N PRO A 36 9.47 -0.14 6.52
CA PRO A 36 8.30 -0.06 5.66
C PRO A 36 8.69 0.29 4.22
N LEU A 37 8.01 -0.31 3.25
CA LEU A 37 8.18 0.05 1.84
C LEU A 37 7.19 1.17 1.49
N PRO A 38 7.61 2.43 1.35
CA PRO A 38 6.70 3.52 1.01
C PRO A 38 6.14 3.34 -0.40
N LEU A 39 4.88 3.72 -0.58
CA LEU A 39 4.24 3.80 -1.89
C LEU A 39 4.00 5.27 -2.24
N GLU A 40 4.16 5.60 -3.52
CA GLU A 40 3.85 6.93 -4.02
C GLU A 40 2.32 7.12 -4.12
N LEU A 41 1.82 8.19 -3.51
CA LEU A 41 0.42 8.56 -3.63
C LEU A 41 0.14 9.03 -5.06
N LEU A 42 -0.66 8.30 -5.83
CA LEU A 42 -1.15 8.86 -7.09
C LEU A 42 -2.15 9.98 -6.80
N ALA A 43 -2.06 11.07 -7.56
CA ALA A 43 -3.00 12.17 -7.52
C ALA A 43 -4.43 11.70 -7.85
N ASP A 44 -5.42 12.28 -7.19
CA ASP A 44 -6.81 12.10 -7.59
C ASP A 44 -7.21 13.10 -8.70
N SER A 45 -8.40 12.90 -9.24
CA SER A 45 -9.06 13.66 -10.29
C SER A 45 -9.21 15.16 -9.96
N ALA A 46 -9.18 15.51 -8.67
CA ALA A 46 -9.21 16.89 -8.19
C ALA A 46 -7.80 17.41 -7.90
N PRO A 47 -7.47 18.67 -8.28
CA PRO A 47 -6.16 19.25 -7.98
C PRO A 47 -5.91 19.29 -6.47
N ASN A 48 -4.67 19.01 -6.07
CA ASN A 48 -4.23 19.01 -4.68
C ASN A 48 -5.01 18.05 -3.76
N THR A 49 -5.58 16.97 -4.30
CA THR A 49 -6.23 15.91 -3.52
C THR A 49 -5.46 14.60 -3.68
N TRP A 50 -5.09 14.00 -2.55
CA TRP A 50 -4.47 12.68 -2.48
C TRP A 50 -5.43 11.73 -1.76
N ILE A 51 -5.68 10.57 -2.34
CA ILE A 51 -6.53 9.54 -1.74
C ILE A 51 -5.70 8.27 -1.56
N ALA A 52 -5.66 7.77 -0.32
CA ALA A 52 -5.16 6.43 -0.04
C ALA A 52 -6.15 5.38 -0.55
N ARG A 53 -5.62 4.34 -1.20
CA ARG A 53 -6.35 3.22 -1.77
C ARG A 53 -6.66 2.18 -0.72
N ASN A 54 -7.84 1.59 -0.86
CA ASN A 54 -8.12 0.30 -0.25
C ASN A 54 -7.51 -0.77 -1.16
N TRP A 55 -6.30 -1.21 -0.85
CA TRP A 55 -5.67 -2.33 -1.55
C TRP A 55 -6.45 -3.61 -1.24
N GLU A 56 -6.86 -4.33 -2.30
CA GLU A 56 -7.71 -5.52 -2.18
C GLU A 56 -6.89 -6.82 -2.20
N GLY A 57 -5.72 -6.78 -2.85
CA GLY A 57 -4.81 -7.90 -2.92
C GLY A 57 -3.35 -7.47 -2.90
N ILE A 58 -2.54 -8.25 -2.18
CA ILE A 58 -1.08 -8.10 -2.09
C ILE A 58 -0.50 -9.51 -2.08
N VAL A 59 0.42 -9.80 -3.01
CA VAL A 59 1.14 -11.08 -3.05
C VAL A 59 2.63 -10.84 -3.27
N ARG A 60 3.47 -11.59 -2.57
CA ARG A 60 4.92 -11.57 -2.79
C ARG A 60 5.26 -12.30 -4.09
N LEU A 61 6.02 -11.66 -4.96
CA LEU A 61 6.57 -12.24 -6.19
C LEU A 61 8.09 -12.31 -6.07
N GLU A 62 8.60 -13.52 -5.88
CA GLU A 62 10.03 -13.80 -5.74
C GLU A 62 10.42 -14.91 -6.72
N THR A 63 11.12 -14.52 -7.79
CA THR A 63 11.67 -15.38 -8.85
C THR A 63 13.14 -15.02 -9.06
N ALA A 64 13.82 -15.64 -10.04
CA ALA A 64 15.18 -15.26 -10.38
C ALA A 64 15.27 -13.81 -10.92
N GLU A 65 14.19 -13.30 -11.51
CA GLU A 65 14.09 -12.01 -12.19
C GLU A 65 13.35 -10.95 -11.36
N PHE A 66 12.44 -11.37 -10.48
CA PHE A 66 11.59 -10.47 -9.69
C PHE A 66 11.78 -10.71 -8.20
N ASN A 67 11.83 -9.63 -7.43
CA ASN A 67 11.80 -9.67 -5.97
C ASN A 67 10.99 -8.48 -5.49
N GLY A 68 9.74 -8.71 -5.12
CA GLY A 68 8.81 -7.63 -4.83
C GLY A 68 7.40 -8.11 -4.51
N PHE A 69 6.43 -7.25 -4.78
CA PHE A 69 5.02 -7.51 -4.57
C PHE A 69 4.21 -7.17 -5.81
N LEU A 70 3.20 -7.97 -6.11
CA LEU A 70 2.10 -7.57 -6.96
C LEU A 70 0.97 -7.07 -6.07
N ILE A 71 0.47 -5.86 -6.35
CA ILE A 71 -0.62 -5.24 -5.60
C ILE A 71 -1.75 -4.85 -6.55
N VAL A 72 -2.98 -4.97 -6.07
CA VAL A 72 -4.18 -4.69 -6.86
C VAL A 72 -5.22 -3.92 -6.04
N THR A 73 -5.87 -2.97 -6.70
CA THR A 73 -7.04 -2.27 -6.15
C THR A 73 -8.07 -2.04 -7.25
N ASP A 74 -9.35 -2.16 -6.91
CA ASP A 74 -10.45 -1.78 -7.80
C ASP A 74 -10.67 -0.26 -7.76
N ARG A 75 -10.71 0.36 -8.95
CA ARG A 75 -10.98 1.79 -9.12
C ARG A 75 -11.87 1.99 -10.34
N PHE A 76 -13.17 2.00 -10.15
CA PHE A 76 -14.14 2.19 -11.23
C PHE A 76 -13.71 3.30 -12.22
N PRO A 77 -13.70 3.02 -13.54
CA PRO A 77 -14.14 1.80 -14.21
C PRO A 77 -13.06 0.73 -14.41
N GLU A 78 -11.88 0.88 -13.80
CA GLU A 78 -10.70 0.07 -14.06
C GLU A 78 -10.22 -0.67 -12.81
N THR A 79 -9.28 -1.59 -13.00
CA THR A 79 -8.52 -2.19 -11.92
C THR A 79 -7.07 -1.79 -12.09
N ILE A 80 -6.44 -1.32 -11.01
CA ILE A 80 -5.02 -0.96 -11.02
C ILE A 80 -4.23 -2.15 -10.52
N LEU A 81 -3.36 -2.68 -11.37
CA LEU A 81 -2.35 -3.68 -11.02
C LEU A 81 -0.97 -3.03 -11.07
N ALA A 82 -0.15 -3.23 -10.04
CA ALA A 82 1.20 -2.70 -9.98
C ALA A 82 2.19 -3.74 -9.42
N TYR A 83 3.44 -3.65 -9.89
CA TYR A 83 4.59 -4.35 -9.30
C TYR A 83 5.39 -3.36 -8.45
N VAL A 84 5.65 -3.73 -7.20
CA VAL A 84 6.47 -2.96 -6.26
C VAL A 84 7.74 -3.74 -5.97
N PRO A 85 8.90 -3.31 -6.51
CA PRO A 85 10.17 -3.99 -6.24
C PRO A 85 10.58 -3.81 -4.78
N MET A 86 11.19 -4.85 -4.20
CA MET A 86 11.96 -4.67 -2.98
C MET A 86 13.16 -3.76 -3.29
N PRO A 87 13.51 -2.84 -2.38
CA PRO A 87 14.74 -2.08 -2.52
C PRO A 87 15.92 -3.04 -2.51
N SER A 88 16.85 -2.87 -3.44
CA SER A 88 18.15 -3.53 -3.40
C SER A 88 18.76 -3.26 -2.02
N GLN A 89 19.17 -4.30 -1.29
CA GLN A 89 19.99 -4.06 -0.11
C GLN A 89 21.26 -3.31 -0.55
N PRO A 90 21.68 -2.27 0.19
CA PRO A 90 22.93 -1.58 -0.10
C PRO A 90 24.14 -2.52 -0.04
#